data_AF-A0A0R3X4S5-F1
#
_entry.id   AF-A0A0R3X4S5-F1
#
_cell.length_a   1.000
_cell.length_b   1.000
_cell.length_c   1.000
_cell.angle_alpha   90.00
_cell.angle_beta   90.00
_cell.angle_gamma   90.00
#
_symmetry.space_group_name_H-M   'P 1'
#
loop_
_entity.id
_entity.type
_entity.pdbx_description
1 polymer ?
#
loop_
_entity_poly.entity_id
_entity_poly.type
_entity_poly.pdbx_seq_one_letter_code
_entity_poly.pdbx_strand_id
1 'polypeptide(L)' 'LKGTLKGFDNVINLIVNDSHERVFSPDRGVERVPLGLSIIRGQNV' A
#
# COMPACT_ATOMS: atom_id res chain seq x y z
N LEU A 1 0.21 -0.33 4.33
CA LEU A 1 0.38 -0.78 2.92
C LEU A 1 1.88 -0.91 2.60
N LYS A 2 2.29 -1.92 1.83
CA LYS A 2 3.66 -2.06 1.29
C LYS A 2 3.58 -2.40 -0.19
N GLY A 3 4.42 -1.79 -1.02
CA GLY A 3 4.52 -2.08 -2.46
C GLY A 3 5.65 -1.28 -3.10
N THR A 4 5.74 -1.33 -4.42
CA THR A 4 6.75 -0.61 -5.22
C THR A 4 6.14 0.68 -5.79
N LEU A 5 6.68 1.84 -5.42
CA LEU A 5 6.28 3.12 -6.01
C LEU A 5 6.59 3.13 -7.51
N LYS A 6 5.59 3.43 -8.34
CA LYS A 6 5.74 3.57 -9.79
C LYS A 6 5.62 5.00 -10.27
N GLY A 7 4.92 5.86 -9.52
CA GLY A 7 4.77 7.27 -9.86
C GLY A 7 4.02 8.05 -8.79
N PHE A 8 4.15 9.37 -8.86
CA PHE A 8 3.43 10.31 -8.02
C PHE A 8 3.12 11.60 -8.81
N ASP A 9 2.17 12.39 -8.32
CA ASP A 9 1.84 13.71 -8.87
C ASP A 9 2.18 14.85 -7.90
N ASN A 10 1.94 16.10 -8.32
CA ASN A 10 2.26 17.30 -7.53
C ASN A 10 1.41 17.46 -6.26
N VAL A 11 0.36 16.64 -6.08
CA VAL A 11 -0.47 16.61 -4.87
C VAL A 11 -0.28 15.31 -4.08
N ILE A 12 0.80 14.58 -4.35
CA ILE A 12 1.25 13.38 -3.61
C ILE A 12 0.26 12.20 -3.75
N ASN A 13 -0.54 12.13 -4.82
CA ASN A 13 -1.20 10.86 -5.14
C ASN A 13 -0.14 9.85 -5.58
N LEU A 14 -0.19 8.63 -5.05
CA LEU A 14 0.82 7.60 -5.28
C LEU A 14 0.26 6.44 -6.09
N ILE A 15 0.97 6.02 -7.13
CA ILE A 15 0.72 4.77 -7.86
C ILE A 15 1.69 3.71 -7.33
N VAL A 16 1.15 2.64 -6.74
CA VAL A 16 1.92 1.59 -6.10
C VAL A 16 1.60 0.23 -6.73
N ASN A 17 2.62 -0.43 -7.28
CA ASN A 17 2.50 -1.78 -7.83
C ASN A 17 2.88 -2.85 -6.80
N ASP A 18 2.45 -4.10 -7.05
CA ASP A 18 2.73 -5.26 -6.19
C ASP A 18 2.38 -4.99 -4.72
N SER A 19 1.32 -4.22 -4.52
CA SER A 19 0.90 -3.75 -3.21
C SER A 19 0.24 -4.87 -2.41
N HIS A 20 0.52 -4.90 -1.11
CA HIS A 20 -0.11 -5.79 -0.14
C HIS A 20 -0.28 -5.09 1.20
N GLU A 21 -1.34 -5.45 1.91
CA GLU A 21 -1.52 -5.06 3.30
C GLU A 21 -0.80 -6.02 4.23
N ARG A 22 -0.36 -5.49 5.38
CA ARG A 22 0.19 -6.28 6.47
C ARG A 22 -0.79 -6.19 7.62
N VAL A 23 -1.45 -7.30 7.93
CA VAL A 23 -2.38 -7.39 9.05
C VAL A 23 -1.60 -7.95 10.23
N PHE A 24 -1.57 -7.19 11.32
CA PHE A 24 -0.89 -7.57 12.55
C PHE A 24 -1.93 -8.00 13.57
N SER A 25 -1.66 -9.10 14.27
CA SER A 25 -2.49 -9.59 15.36
C SER A 25 -1.62 -9.95 16.56
N PRO A 26 -2.11 -9.84 17.80
CA PRO A 26 -1.34 -10.20 18.99
C PRO A 26 -1.05 -11.71 19.09
N ASP A 27 -1.93 -12.54 18.54
CA ASP A 27 -1.98 -14.00 18.69
C ASP A 27 -1.49 -14.77 17.46
N ARG A 28 -1.42 -14.12 16.30
CA ARG A 28 -0.94 -14.72 15.05
C ARG A 28 0.15 -13.87 14.38
N GLY A 29 0.97 -14.53 13.57
CA GLY A 29 2.01 -13.86 12.78
C GLY A 29 1.43 -12.87 11.76
N VAL A 30 2.31 -12.07 11.15
CA VAL A 30 1.90 -11.05 10.16
C VAL A 30 1.33 -11.72 8.92
N GLU A 31 0.07 -11.40 8.61
CA GLU A 31 -0.58 -11.84 7.38
C GLU A 31 -0.40 -10.81 6.26
N ARG A 32 -0.26 -11.29 5.02
CA ARG A 32 -0.14 -10.45 3.83
C ARG A 32 -1.34 -10.62 2.92
N VAL A 33 -2.08 -9.55 2.68
CA VAL A 33 -3.25 -9.54 1.79
C VAL A 33 -2.86 -8.85 0.47
N PRO A 34 -2.84 -9.56 -0.67
CA PRO A 34 -2.45 -8.97 -1.95
C PRO A 34 -3.53 -8.02 -2.46
N LEU A 35 -3.09 -6.85 -2.97
CA LEU A 35 -3.95 -5.83 -3.58
C LEU A 35 -3.59 -5.55 -5.04
N GLY A 36 -2.34 -5.80 -5.45
CA GLY A 36 -1.90 -5.57 -6.83
C GLY A 36 -1.57 -4.11 -7.11
N LEU A 37 -2.20 -3.50 -8.11
CA LEU A 37 -2.02 -2.09 -8.43
C LEU A 37 -2.96 -1.22 -7.59
N SER A 38 -2.41 -0.30 -6.80
CA SER A 38 -3.16 0.58 -5.91
C SER A 38 -2.88 2.06 -6.20
N ILE A 39 -3.89 2.90 -6.02
CA ILE A 39 -3.75 4.37 -5.99
C ILE A 39 -4.01 4.83 -4.55
N ILE A 40 -3.03 5.50 -3.95
CA ILE A 40 -3.16 6.14 -2.63
C ILE A 40 -3.38 7.63 -2.88
N ARG A 41 -4.50 8.18 -2.38
CA ARG A 41 -4.74 9.63 -2.48
C ARG A 41 -3.79 10.39 -1.56
N GLY A 42 -3.22 11.50 -2.02
CA GLY A 42 -2.24 12.28 -1.26
C GLY A 42 -2.76 12.82 0.07
N GLN A 43 -4.06 13.11 0.17
CA GLN A 43 -4.73 13.48 1.43
C GLN A 43 -4.76 12.35 2.49
N ASN A 44 -4.47 11.11 2.10
CA ASN A 44 -4.54 9.93 2.95
C ASN A 44 -3.14 9.31 3.19
N VAL A 45 -2.08 9.98 2.74
CA VAL A 45 -0.68 9.63 3.05
C VAL A 45 -0.32 10.24 4.40
#